data_AF-A0A1Q7UE65-F1
#
_entry.id   AF-A0A1Q7UE65-F1
#
_cell.length_a   1.000
_cell.length_b   1.000
_cell.length_c   1.000
_cell.angle_alpha   90.00
_cell.angle_beta   90.00
_cell.angle_gamma   90.00
#
_symmetry.space_group_name_H-M   'P 1'
#
loop_
_entity.id
_entity.type
_entity.pdbx_description
1 polymer ?
#
loop_
_entity_poly.entity_id
_entity_poly.type
_entity_poly.pdbx_seq_one_letter_code
_entity_poly.pdbx_strand_id
1 'polypeptide(L)'
;MTLSACGGTQHAAPPPPTISRSLASSLATQSDAVAAALAAGDSCRALTLARTLQRRTIAAINQHRVDAALQEQLASAVNALVARVHCAPPPVAPVHEDKHDEEHGRGKHKGHDKKHDGDD
;
A
#
# COMPACT_ATOMS: atom_id res chain seq x y z
N MET A 1 31.68 -59.40 27.59
CA MET A 1 30.94 -58.14 27.39
C MET A 1 30.93 -57.82 25.91
N THR A 2 29.85 -58.17 25.20
CA THR A 2 29.69 -57.94 23.76
C THR A 2 29.27 -56.49 23.52
N LEU A 3 30.14 -55.70 22.87
CA LEU A 3 29.74 -54.39 22.37
C LEU A 3 28.85 -54.59 21.13
N SER A 4 27.54 -54.39 21.29
CA SER A 4 26.64 -54.22 20.16
C SER A 4 26.98 -52.93 19.43
N ALA A 5 27.55 -53.06 18.23
CA ALA A 5 27.64 -51.97 17.28
C ALA A 5 26.22 -51.64 16.78
N CYS A 6 25.63 -50.59 17.33
CA CYS A 6 24.39 -50.04 16.82
C CYS A 6 24.71 -49.28 15.53
N GLY A 7 24.66 -49.99 14.41
CA GLY A 7 24.70 -49.42 13.07
C GLY A 7 23.40 -48.68 12.78
N GLY A 8 23.26 -47.47 13.33
CA GLY A 8 22.24 -46.53 12.89
C GLY A 8 22.64 -46.00 11.52
N THR A 9 21.87 -46.37 10.49
CA THR A 9 21.97 -45.71 9.18
C THR A 9 21.65 -44.24 9.39
N GLN A 10 22.71 -43.43 9.41
CA GLN A 10 22.62 -41.98 9.37
C GLN A 10 22.01 -41.58 8.03
N HIS A 11 20.67 -41.58 7.98
CA HIS A 11 19.92 -40.95 6.91
C HIS A 11 20.30 -39.48 6.93
N ALA A 12 21.10 -39.06 5.95
CA ALA A 12 21.41 -37.66 5.76
C ALA A 12 20.07 -36.91 5.65
N ALA A 13 19.91 -35.85 6.45
CA ALA A 13 18.74 -35.00 6.37
C ALA A 13 18.61 -34.44 4.95
N PRO A 14 17.39 -34.29 4.41
CA PRO A 14 17.20 -33.69 3.10
C PRO A 14 17.82 -32.28 3.08
N PRO A 15 18.35 -31.85 1.92
CA PRO A 15 18.92 -30.52 1.79
C PRO A 15 17.87 -29.45 2.12
N PRO A 16 18.29 -28.31 2.67
CA PRO A 16 17.37 -27.23 3.00
C PRO A 16 16.67 -26.73 1.73
N PRO A 17 15.41 -26.28 1.84
CA PRO A 17 14.70 -25.74 0.69
C PRO A 17 15.35 -24.44 0.22
N THR A 18 15.34 -24.23 -1.09
CA THR A 18 16.08 -23.18 -1.77
C THR A 18 15.20 -22.30 -2.65
N ILE A 19 15.69 -21.09 -2.88
CA ILE A 19 15.23 -20.20 -3.94
C ILE A 19 16.45 -19.72 -4.71
N SER A 20 16.31 -19.55 -6.03
CA SER A 20 17.43 -18.99 -6.82
C SER A 20 17.81 -17.60 -6.32
N ARG A 21 19.12 -17.30 -6.27
CA ARG A 21 19.63 -16.00 -5.80
C ARG A 21 19.03 -14.81 -6.57
N SER A 22 18.82 -14.98 -7.87
CA SER A 22 18.20 -13.95 -8.72
C SER A 22 16.73 -13.70 -8.35
N LEU A 23 15.96 -14.76 -8.03
CA LEU A 23 14.60 -14.62 -7.53
C LEU A 23 14.58 -13.93 -6.16
N ALA A 24 15.43 -14.38 -5.23
CA ALA A 24 15.54 -13.78 -3.90
C ALA A 24 15.84 -12.28 -3.98
N SER A 25 16.82 -11.88 -4.79
CA SER A 25 17.17 -10.48 -5.01
C SER A 25 16.00 -9.68 -5.60
N SER A 26 15.28 -10.25 -6.58
CA SER A 26 14.13 -9.60 -7.19
C SER A 26 12.98 -9.40 -6.20
N LEU A 27 12.69 -10.38 -5.35
CA LEU A 27 11.67 -10.29 -4.30
C LEU A 27 12.07 -9.26 -3.23
N ALA A 28 13.34 -9.21 -2.84
CA ALA A 28 13.86 -8.22 -1.90
C ALA A 28 13.68 -6.78 -2.44
N THR A 29 14.18 -6.50 -3.64
CA THR A 29 14.05 -5.16 -4.26
C THR A 29 12.60 -4.70 -4.38
N GLN A 30 11.68 -5.62 -4.69
CA GLN A 30 10.26 -5.27 -4.77
C GLN A 30 9.63 -5.01 -3.40
N SER A 31 10.05 -5.75 -2.38
CA SER A 31 9.63 -5.52 -1.00
C SER A 31 10.16 -4.17 -0.50
N ASP A 32 11.41 -3.84 -0.80
CA ASP A 32 12.01 -2.53 -0.48
C ASP A 32 11.26 -1.39 -1.16
N ALA A 33 10.82 -1.57 -2.42
CA ALA A 33 10.02 -0.58 -3.11
C ALA A 33 8.65 -0.35 -2.45
N VAL A 34 8.00 -1.41 -1.94
CA VAL A 34 6.76 -1.27 -1.15
C VAL A 34 7.05 -0.52 0.14
N ALA A 35 8.10 -0.90 0.87
CA ALA A 35 8.50 -0.25 2.12
C ALA A 35 8.82 1.24 1.92
N ALA A 36 9.54 1.59 0.85
CA ALA A 36 9.86 2.97 0.51
C ALA A 36 8.60 3.80 0.20
N ALA A 37 7.63 3.24 -0.53
CA ALA A 37 6.37 3.91 -0.81
C ALA A 37 5.55 4.13 0.48
N LEU A 38 5.50 3.14 1.37
CA LEU A 38 4.86 3.29 2.69
C LEU A 38 5.55 4.36 3.55
N ALA A 39 6.88 4.36 3.58
CA ALA A 39 7.66 5.35 4.34
C ALA A 39 7.48 6.78 3.79
N ALA A 40 7.21 6.92 2.50
CA ALA A 40 6.89 8.21 1.86
C ALA A 40 5.43 8.66 2.04
N GLY A 41 4.58 7.86 2.72
CA GLY A 41 3.15 8.15 2.85
C GLY A 41 2.32 7.88 1.58
N ASP A 42 2.94 7.33 0.53
CA ASP A 42 2.29 7.01 -0.74
C ASP A 42 1.65 5.62 -0.69
N SER A 43 0.59 5.54 0.10
CA SER A 43 -0.13 4.29 0.40
C SER A 43 -0.76 3.64 -0.85
N CYS A 44 -1.18 4.45 -1.82
CA CYS A 44 -1.79 3.98 -3.06
C CYS A 44 -0.75 3.40 -4.02
N ARG A 45 0.43 4.02 -4.11
CA ARG A 45 1.57 3.41 -4.81
C ARG A 45 2.05 2.15 -4.11
N ALA A 46 2.12 2.15 -2.79
CA ALA A 46 2.49 0.96 -2.01
C ALA A 46 1.55 -0.22 -2.31
N LEU A 47 0.23 0.02 -2.38
CA LEU A 47 -0.74 -1.03 -2.74
C LEU A 47 -0.51 -1.58 -4.15
N THR A 48 -0.22 -0.70 -5.11
CA THR A 48 0.06 -1.10 -6.50
C THR A 48 1.33 -1.96 -6.59
N LEU A 49 2.38 -1.56 -5.86
CA LEU A 49 3.63 -2.31 -5.77
C LEU A 49 3.42 -3.67 -5.07
N ALA A 50 2.66 -3.71 -3.97
CA ALA A 50 2.35 -4.94 -3.24
C ALA A 50 1.58 -5.95 -4.11
N ARG A 51 0.58 -5.49 -4.88
CA ARG A 51 -0.14 -6.34 -5.85
C ARG A 51 0.77 -6.85 -6.96
N THR A 52 1.75 -6.05 -7.37
CA THR A 52 2.74 -6.45 -8.38
C THR A 52 3.69 -7.52 -7.84
N LEU A 53 4.17 -7.34 -6.60
CA LEU A 53 4.95 -8.35 -5.88
C LEU A 53 4.17 -9.66 -5.76
N GLN A 54 2.90 -9.60 -5.33
CA GLN A 54 2.03 -10.78 -5.24
C GLN A 54 1.92 -11.54 -6.57
N ARG A 55 1.59 -10.86 -7.67
CA ARG A 55 1.49 -11.51 -9.00
C ARG A 55 2.81 -12.16 -9.43
N ARG A 56 3.95 -11.50 -9.19
CA ARG A 56 5.27 -12.03 -9.54
C ARG A 56 5.67 -13.22 -8.69
N THR A 57 5.35 -13.21 -7.39
CA THR A 57 5.55 -14.36 -6.51
C THR A 57 4.73 -15.56 -6.96
N ILE A 58 3.44 -15.36 -7.25
CA ILE A 58 2.56 -16.42 -7.78
C ILE A 58 3.11 -16.96 -9.12
N ALA A 59 3.57 -16.09 -10.01
CA ALA A 59 4.19 -16.52 -11.27
C ALA A 59 5.47 -17.35 -11.04
N ALA A 60 6.32 -16.96 -10.10
CA ALA A 60 7.53 -17.71 -9.77
C ALA A 60 7.22 -19.10 -9.17
N ILE A 61 6.17 -19.20 -8.35
CA ILE A 61 5.66 -20.46 -7.81
C ILE A 61 5.16 -21.36 -8.95
N ASN A 62 4.30 -20.84 -9.83
CA ASN A 62 3.74 -21.58 -10.95
C ASN A 62 4.79 -22.02 -11.98
N GLN A 63 5.92 -21.31 -12.07
CA GLN A 63 7.07 -21.66 -12.90
C GLN A 63 8.04 -22.63 -12.20
N HIS A 64 7.69 -23.16 -11.02
CA HIS A 64 8.53 -24.04 -10.21
C HIS A 64 9.91 -23.44 -9.88
N ARG A 65 10.00 -22.11 -9.78
CA ARG A 65 11.24 -21.40 -9.39
C ARG A 65 11.41 -21.28 -7.87
N VAL A 66 10.45 -21.80 -7.11
CA VAL A 66 10.39 -21.82 -5.65
C VAL A 66 10.20 -23.27 -5.22
N ASP A 67 11.08 -23.77 -4.35
CA ASP A 67 10.94 -25.11 -3.79
C ASP A 67 9.58 -25.27 -3.09
N ALA A 68 8.95 -26.43 -3.24
CA ALA A 68 7.60 -26.70 -2.77
C ALA A 68 7.39 -26.35 -1.28
N ALA A 69 8.41 -26.62 -0.46
CA ALA A 69 8.39 -26.32 0.97
C ALA A 69 8.27 -24.81 1.31
N LEU A 70 8.57 -23.91 0.37
CA LEU A 70 8.50 -22.47 0.55
C LEU A 70 7.30 -21.82 -0.15
N GLN A 71 6.60 -22.54 -1.03
CA GLN A 71 5.55 -21.96 -1.88
C GLN A 71 4.38 -21.41 -1.06
N GLU A 72 3.88 -22.18 -0.11
CA GLU A 72 2.77 -21.77 0.76
C GLU A 72 3.16 -20.54 1.57
N GLN A 73 4.33 -20.58 2.23
CA GLN A 73 4.81 -19.48 3.06
C GLN A 73 4.99 -18.20 2.23
N LEU A 74 5.59 -18.28 1.04
CA LEU A 74 5.75 -17.11 0.16
C LEU A 74 4.39 -16.55 -0.27
N ALA A 75 3.46 -17.42 -0.70
CA ALA A 75 2.13 -16.99 -1.14
C ALA A 75 1.35 -16.33 0.00
N SER A 76 1.37 -16.95 1.19
CA SER A 76 0.73 -16.43 2.40
C SER A 76 1.29 -15.06 2.79
N ALA A 77 2.62 -14.90 2.80
CA ALA A 77 3.27 -13.65 3.14
C ALA A 77 2.87 -12.50 2.20
N VAL A 78 2.88 -12.71 0.88
CA VAL A 78 2.50 -11.66 -0.08
C VAL A 78 1.00 -11.35 -0.05
N ASN A 79 0.15 -12.35 0.22
CA ASN A 79 -1.29 -12.15 0.40
C ASN A 79 -1.56 -11.30 1.65
N ALA A 80 -0.90 -11.62 2.77
CA ALA A 80 -0.99 -10.85 4.00
C ALA A 80 -0.50 -9.41 3.81
N LEU A 81 0.57 -9.21 3.04
CA LEU A 81 1.06 -7.87 2.71
C LEU A 81 0.00 -7.05 1.96
N VAL A 82 -0.56 -7.59 0.87
CA VAL A 82 -1.60 -6.89 0.09
C VAL A 82 -2.82 -6.57 0.95
N ALA A 83 -3.23 -7.48 1.84
CA ALA A 83 -4.37 -7.28 2.73
C ALA A 83 -4.16 -6.16 3.76
N ARG A 84 -2.90 -5.88 4.16
CA ARG A 84 -2.56 -4.85 5.15
C ARG A 84 -2.37 -3.46 4.56
N VAL A 85 -2.06 -3.36 3.27
CA VAL A 85 -1.81 -2.08 2.62
C VAL A 85 -3.13 -1.48 2.14
N HIS A 86 -3.55 -0.39 2.75
CA HIS A 86 -4.75 0.36 2.36
C HIS A 86 -4.36 1.66 1.67
N CYS A 87 -4.87 1.87 0.46
CA CYS A 87 -4.78 3.17 -0.21
C CYS A 87 -5.73 4.14 0.48
N ALA A 88 -5.16 5.13 1.17
CA ALA A 88 -5.89 6.25 1.73
C ALA A 88 -5.68 7.48 0.85
N PRO A 89 -6.75 8.17 0.41
CA PRO A 89 -6.60 9.45 -0.25
C PRO A 89 -5.94 10.46 0.71
N PRO A 90 -5.14 11.41 0.21
CA PRO A 90 -4.53 12.42 1.07
C PRO A 90 -5.63 13.19 1.82
N PRO A 91 -5.41 13.56 3.09
CA PRO A 91 -6.36 14.38 3.82
C PRO A 91 -6.60 15.68 3.04
N VAL A 92 -7.87 16.02 2.85
CA VAL A 92 -8.26 17.32 2.28
C VAL A 92 -7.72 18.38 3.24
N ALA A 93 -6.91 19.32 2.74
CA ALA A 93 -6.42 20.41 3.57
C ALA A 93 -7.63 21.16 4.16
N PRO A 94 -7.60 21.54 5.45
CA PRO A 94 -8.67 22.34 6.01
C PRO A 94 -8.73 23.65 5.23
N VAL A 95 -9.89 23.92 4.60
CA VAL A 95 -10.21 25.26 4.17
C VAL A 95 -10.19 26.12 5.41
N HIS A 96 -9.27 27.09 5.47
CA HIS A 96 -9.34 28.14 6.48
C HIS A 96 -10.63 28.89 6.19
N GLU A 97 -11.70 28.59 6.93
CA GLU A 97 -12.87 29.45 7.04
C GLU A 97 -12.40 30.70 7.79
N ASP A 98 -11.95 31.70 7.03
CA ASP A 98 -11.84 33.07 7.49
C ASP A 98 -13.22 33.47 8.05
N LYS A 99 -13.30 33.47 9.38
CA LYS A 99 -14.35 34.12 10.15
C LYS A 99 -14.35 35.60 9.75
N HIS A 100 -15.26 35.98 8.87
CA HIS A 100 -15.60 37.38 8.68
C HIS A 100 -16.71 37.71 9.68
N ASP A 101 -16.27 38.13 10.86
CA ASP A 101 -17.11 38.71 11.91
C ASP A 101 -17.85 39.98 11.40
N GLU A 102 -19.03 40.19 11.98
CA GLU A 102 -19.99 41.27 11.75
C GLU A 102 -19.43 42.70 11.83
N GLU A 103 -19.88 43.59 10.94
CA GLU A 103 -20.02 45.01 11.32
C GLU A 103 -21.30 45.66 10.75
N HIS A 104 -22.06 46.21 11.69
CA HIS A 104 -23.28 46.98 11.53
C HIS A 104 -23.06 48.33 10.84
N GLY A 105 -23.86 48.65 9.82
CA GLY A 105 -23.94 49.99 9.25
C GLY A 105 -25.37 50.41 8.93
N ARG A 106 -26.06 51.05 9.88
CA ARG A 106 -27.36 51.71 9.66
C ARG A 106 -27.16 53.05 8.93
N GLY A 107 -27.86 53.25 7.81
CA GLY A 107 -28.02 54.56 7.15
C GLY A 107 -29.43 54.71 6.59
N LYS A 108 -30.21 55.67 7.12
CA LYS A 108 -31.56 56.04 6.68
C LYS A 108 -31.53 57.30 5.78
N HIS A 109 -32.63 57.49 5.03
CA HIS A 109 -33.16 58.75 4.44
C HIS A 109 -32.54 59.20 3.10
N LYS A 110 -33.21 59.89 2.15
CA LYS A 110 -34.60 60.25 1.78
C LYS A 110 -34.46 61.02 0.43
N GLY A 111 -35.48 61.01 -0.43
CA GLY A 111 -35.66 61.96 -1.56
C GLY A 111 -36.25 61.28 -2.80
N HIS A 112 -37.57 61.16 -2.99
CA HIS A 112 -38.58 62.13 -3.47
C HIS A 112 -38.39 62.69 -4.91
N ASP A 113 -39.35 62.29 -5.77
CA ASP A 113 -39.93 62.89 -6.99
C ASP A 113 -38.99 63.30 -8.17
N LYS A 114 -39.38 63.24 -9.46
CA LYS A 114 -40.68 63.49 -10.11
C LYS A 114 -40.83 62.69 -11.42
N LYS A 115 -42.09 62.40 -11.75
CA LYS A 115 -42.59 62.02 -13.08
C LYS A 115 -42.34 63.11 -14.12
N HIS A 116 -42.30 62.75 -15.41
CA HIS A 116 -43.05 63.47 -16.45
C HIS A 116 -43.35 62.53 -17.63
N ASP A 117 -44.65 62.31 -17.83
CA ASP A 117 -45.31 61.86 -19.06
C ASP A 117 -45.05 62.86 -20.21
N GLY A 118 -45.08 62.36 -21.46
CA GLY A 118 -45.21 63.18 -22.65
C GLY A 118 -44.88 62.47 -23.97
N ASP A 119 -45.85 61.70 -24.49
CA ASP A 119 -46.15 61.61 -25.94
C ASP A 119 -47.62 61.17 -26.09
N ASP A 120 -48.54 62.14 -25.93
CA ASP A 120 -49.64 62.54 -26.84
C ASP A 120 -50.61 63.51 -26.12
#